data_AF-A0A8J2XXD0-F1
#
_entry.id   AF-A0A8J2XXD0-F1
#
_cell.length_a   1.000
_cell.length_b   1.000
_cell.length_c   1.000
_cell.angle_alpha   90.00
_cell.angle_beta   90.00
_cell.angle_gamma   90.00
#
_symmetry.space_group_name_H-M   'P 1'
#
loop_
_entity.id
_entity.type
_entity.pdbx_description
1 polymer ?
#
loop_
_entity_poly.entity_id
_entity_poly.type
_entity_poly.pdbx_seq_one_letter_code
_entity_poly.pdbx_strand_id
1 'polypeptide(L)'
;MTKDSPNLFDSCKAVARQVLLKNGKTSNDVIETLAEKFLAIAETHQDFIRRQRESDDVIAYAVQYIADVHAILPMGTDTAWFTTTLATLLELAVPNSAVTDEAAPLLPCIQQGIREALSSIPISRGVLRLYDEDAESIRRLQDAGVEHGIACNMQELLEKLFHGDPLTHDDEHFFYLVAIGAPFTRQKRSTQGLDSD
;
A
#
# COMPACT_ATOMS: atom_id res chain seq x y z
N MET A 1 7.79 -11.17 -9.90
CA MET A 1 9.19 -10.77 -9.63
C MET A 1 9.17 -9.83 -8.44
N THR A 2 9.58 -10.31 -7.27
CA THR A 2 9.87 -9.45 -6.12
C THR A 2 11.05 -8.57 -6.51
N LYS A 3 10.78 -7.27 -6.70
CA LYS A 3 11.83 -6.26 -6.76
C LYS A 3 12.57 -6.37 -5.43
N ASP A 4 13.88 -6.59 -5.45
CA ASP A 4 14.68 -6.60 -4.22
C ASP A 4 14.30 -5.37 -3.39
N SER A 5 14.03 -5.59 -2.10
CA SER A 5 13.67 -4.52 -1.18
C SER A 5 14.74 -3.42 -1.25
N PRO A 6 14.36 -2.13 -1.37
CA PRO A 6 15.33 -1.05 -1.43
C PRO A 6 16.22 -1.10 -0.19
N ASN A 7 17.53 -0.99 -0.39
CA ASN A 7 18.48 -0.92 0.70
C ASN A 7 18.21 0.37 1.51
N LEU A 8 17.97 0.24 2.81
CA LEU A 8 17.58 1.36 3.66
C LEU A 8 18.61 2.51 3.64
N PHE A 9 19.90 2.19 3.66
CA PHE A 9 20.95 3.21 3.61
C PHE A 9 20.99 3.93 2.26
N ASP A 10 20.77 3.22 1.15
CA ASP A 10 20.69 3.84 -0.17
C ASP A 10 19.50 4.80 -0.27
N SER A 11 18.36 4.45 0.34
CA SER A 11 17.20 5.34 0.45
C SER A 11 17.51 6.57 1.31
N CYS A 12 18.18 6.42 2.46
CA CYS A 12 18.64 7.56 3.28
C CYS A 12 19.61 8.47 2.51
N LYS A 13 20.49 7.88 1.69
CA LYS A 13 21.42 8.60 0.82
C LYS A 13 20.68 9.38 -0.28
N ALA A 14 19.58 8.84 -0.80
CA ALA A 14 18.72 9.54 -1.75
C ALA A 14 18.09 10.80 -1.11
N VAL A 15 17.54 10.69 0.10
CA VAL A 15 17.02 11.86 0.85
C VAL A 15 18.12 12.91 1.05
N ALA A 16 19.28 12.50 1.54
CA ALA A 16 20.41 13.40 1.78
C ALA A 16 20.84 14.14 0.51
N ARG A 17 20.91 13.44 -0.65
CA ARG A 17 21.22 14.06 -1.94
C ARG A 17 20.21 15.14 -2.32
N GLN A 18 18.91 14.87 -2.14
CA GLN A 18 17.85 15.79 -2.54
C GLN A 18 17.85 17.08 -1.70
N VAL A 19 17.95 16.96 -0.38
CA VAL A 19 17.93 18.14 0.51
C VAL A 19 19.23 18.95 0.47
N LEU A 20 20.35 18.32 0.07
CA LEU A 20 21.65 18.96 -0.09
C LEU A 20 21.93 19.46 -1.51
N LEU A 21 20.98 19.34 -2.45
CA LEU A 21 21.18 19.68 -3.87
C LEU A 21 21.29 21.20 -4.11
N LYS A 22 22.29 21.86 -3.52
CA LYS A 22 22.61 23.27 -3.76
C LYS A 22 23.70 23.36 -4.83
N ASN A 23 23.31 23.65 -6.07
CA ASN A 23 24.21 23.97 -7.19
C ASN A 23 25.35 22.95 -7.46
N GLY A 24 25.16 21.67 -7.11
CA GLY A 24 26.08 20.57 -7.46
C GLY A 24 27.44 20.56 -6.76
N LYS A 25 27.61 21.25 -5.63
CA LYS A 25 28.91 21.39 -4.93
C LYS A 25 29.06 20.61 -3.61
N THR A 26 28.09 19.80 -3.24
CA THR A 26 28.15 19.05 -1.98
C THR A 26 29.05 17.82 -2.12
N SER A 27 30.02 17.63 -1.21
CA SER A 27 30.90 16.46 -1.22
C SER A 27 30.15 15.18 -0.82
N ASN A 28 30.64 14.04 -1.28
CA ASN A 28 30.07 12.73 -0.93
C ASN A 28 30.11 12.48 0.58
N ASP A 29 31.16 12.91 1.28
CA ASP A 29 31.28 12.76 2.74
C ASP A 29 30.16 13.47 3.50
N VAL A 30 29.74 14.65 3.04
CA VAL A 30 28.64 15.42 3.67
C VAL A 30 27.29 14.72 3.42
N ILE A 31 27.11 14.14 2.22
CA ILE A 31 25.93 13.36 1.89
C ILE A 31 25.86 12.10 2.76
N GLU A 32 26.96 11.37 2.90
CA GLU A 32 27.04 10.15 3.71
C GLU A 32 26.81 10.45 5.20
N THR A 33 27.44 11.51 5.73
CA THR A 33 27.22 11.93 7.12
C THR A 33 25.75 12.26 7.40
N LEU A 34 25.05 12.91 6.45
CA LEU A 34 23.62 13.19 6.63
C LEU A 34 22.77 11.93 6.47
N ALA A 35 23.13 11.04 5.53
CA ALA A 35 22.46 9.77 5.33
C ALA A 35 22.55 8.87 6.57
N GLU A 36 23.70 8.85 7.27
CA GLU A 36 23.87 8.13 8.54
C GLU A 36 22.93 8.65 9.63
N LYS A 37 22.71 9.97 9.70
CA LYS A 37 21.75 10.55 10.66
C LYS A 37 20.32 10.10 10.34
N PHE A 38 19.93 10.09 9.07
CA PHE A 38 18.63 9.60 8.65
C PHE A 38 18.48 8.10 8.88
N LEU A 39 19.54 7.32 8.64
CA LEU A 39 19.57 5.88 8.91
C LEU A 39 19.34 5.60 10.40
N ALA A 40 20.08 6.28 11.28
CA ALA A 40 19.93 6.13 12.72
C ALA A 40 18.50 6.42 13.20
N ILE A 41 17.82 7.41 12.60
CA ILE A 41 16.40 7.70 12.88
C ILE A 41 15.51 6.57 12.39
N ALA A 42 15.70 6.12 11.14
CA ALA A 42 14.92 5.05 10.54
C ALA A 42 15.04 3.72 11.31
N GLU A 43 16.24 3.40 11.80
CA GLU A 43 16.52 2.19 12.58
C GLU A 43 15.75 2.14 13.91
N THR A 44 15.40 3.29 14.49
CA THR A 44 14.60 3.33 15.73
C THR A 44 13.20 2.71 15.57
N HIS A 45 12.71 2.54 14.34
CA HIS A 45 11.40 1.96 14.04
C HIS A 45 11.44 0.45 13.76
N GLN A 46 12.62 -0.16 13.58
CA GLN A 46 12.74 -1.56 13.15
C GLN A 46 12.12 -2.54 14.15
N ASP A 47 12.48 -2.43 15.42
CA ASP A 47 11.98 -3.32 16.48
C ASP A 47 10.46 -3.26 16.61
N PHE A 48 9.90 -2.06 16.42
CA PHE A 48 8.47 -1.85 16.47
C PHE A 48 7.77 -2.51 15.27
N ILE A 49 8.27 -2.31 14.05
CA ILE A 49 7.64 -2.86 12.84
C ILE A 49 7.76 -4.38 12.79
N ARG A 50 8.91 -4.95 13.16
CA ARG A 50 9.13 -6.39 13.21
C ARG A 50 8.25 -7.12 14.22
N ARG A 51 7.66 -6.41 15.20
CA ARG A 51 6.65 -6.98 16.11
C ARG A 51 5.27 -7.06 15.48
N GLN A 52 4.97 -6.24 14.48
CA GLN A 52 3.67 -6.21 13.82
C GLN A 52 3.65 -6.91 12.46
N ARG A 53 4.81 -7.05 11.81
CA ARG A 53 4.98 -7.64 10.48
C ARG A 53 6.23 -8.50 10.43
N GLU A 54 6.24 -9.44 9.48
CA GLU A 54 7.39 -10.34 9.25
C GLU A 54 8.64 -9.61 8.71
N SER A 55 8.48 -8.43 8.11
CA SER A 55 9.56 -7.61 7.53
C SER A 55 9.40 -6.13 7.86
N ASP A 56 10.52 -5.41 7.94
CA ASP A 56 10.65 -3.97 8.11
C ASP A 56 10.98 -3.20 6.81
N ASP A 57 10.85 -3.85 5.64
CA ASP A 57 11.05 -3.24 4.32
C ASP A 57 10.22 -1.95 4.10
N VAL A 58 9.08 -1.84 4.79
CA VAL A 58 8.22 -0.64 4.79
C VAL A 58 8.98 0.63 5.19
N ILE A 59 10.01 0.52 6.03
CA ILE A 59 10.87 1.65 6.40
C ILE A 59 11.62 2.15 5.17
N ALA A 60 12.25 1.25 4.42
CA ALA A 60 12.99 1.63 3.22
C ALA A 60 12.07 2.20 2.14
N TYR A 61 10.87 1.63 1.94
CA TYR A 61 9.86 2.19 1.04
C TYR A 61 9.44 3.61 1.46
N ALA A 62 9.19 3.83 2.76
CA ALA A 62 8.81 5.14 3.28
C ALA A 62 9.94 6.18 3.11
N VAL A 63 11.19 5.81 3.42
CA VAL A 63 12.35 6.69 3.22
C VAL A 63 12.56 7.02 1.74
N GLN A 64 12.40 6.05 0.85
CA GLN A 64 12.48 6.29 -0.59
C GLN A 64 11.37 7.24 -1.07
N TYR A 65 10.14 7.04 -0.59
CA TYR A 65 9.03 7.94 -0.89
C TYR A 65 9.30 9.37 -0.39
N ILE A 66 9.89 9.53 0.80
CA ILE A 66 10.34 10.83 1.30
C ILE A 66 11.34 11.48 0.33
N ALA A 67 12.33 10.72 -0.17
CA ALA A 67 13.31 11.23 -1.11
C ALA A 67 12.66 11.77 -2.39
N ASP A 68 11.64 11.08 -2.91
CA ASP A 68 11.04 11.41 -4.20
C ASP A 68 9.95 12.49 -4.10
N VAL A 69 9.24 12.57 -2.97
CA VAL A 69 8.03 13.41 -2.84
C VAL A 69 8.20 14.58 -1.86
N HIS A 70 8.94 14.40 -0.77
CA HIS A 70 8.98 15.37 0.33
C HIS A 70 10.34 16.04 0.53
N ALA A 71 11.42 15.44 0.05
CA ALA A 71 12.76 15.97 0.17
C ALA A 71 12.95 17.17 -0.77
N ILE A 72 12.63 18.36 -0.26
CA ILE A 72 12.80 19.63 -0.96
C ILE A 72 13.93 20.45 -0.33
N LEU A 73 14.59 21.29 -1.14
CA LEU A 73 15.74 22.10 -0.73
C LEU A 73 15.58 22.91 0.57
N PRO A 74 14.41 23.52 0.86
CA PRO A 74 14.24 24.27 2.11
C PRO A 74 14.40 23.45 3.39
N MET A 75 14.27 22.13 3.33
CA MET A 75 14.39 21.25 4.51
C MET A 75 15.81 21.19 5.06
N GLY A 76 16.82 21.39 4.21
CA GLY A 76 18.22 21.48 4.62
C GLY A 76 18.72 20.25 5.40
N THR A 77 19.46 20.48 6.48
CA THR A 77 20.12 19.42 7.28
C THR A 77 19.47 19.18 8.64
N ASP A 78 18.40 19.92 8.96
CA ASP A 78 17.59 19.63 10.14
C ASP A 78 16.95 18.25 9.94
N THR A 79 17.00 17.38 10.95
CA THR A 79 16.43 16.04 10.88
C THR A 79 15.02 15.97 11.47
N ALA A 80 14.55 17.03 12.13
CA ALA A 80 13.24 17.03 12.81
C ALA A 80 12.08 16.77 11.83
N TRP A 81 12.12 17.38 10.65
CA TRP A 81 11.12 17.14 9.60
C TRP A 81 11.16 15.69 9.11
N PHE A 82 12.36 15.11 8.94
CA PHE A 82 12.51 13.72 8.49
C PHE A 82 11.91 12.77 9.51
N THR A 83 12.19 12.97 10.80
CA THR A 83 11.61 12.18 11.89
C THR A 83 10.09 12.22 11.89
N THR A 84 9.48 13.41 11.80
CA THR A 84 8.02 13.55 11.85
C THR A 84 7.36 13.00 10.59
N THR A 85 7.93 13.24 9.41
CA THR A 85 7.42 12.69 8.15
C THR A 85 7.51 11.16 8.13
N LEU A 86 8.64 10.58 8.51
CA LEU A 86 8.80 9.13 8.55
C LEU A 86 7.83 8.49 9.55
N ALA A 87 7.71 9.03 10.76
CA ALA A 87 6.75 8.53 11.75
C ALA A 87 5.30 8.58 11.22
N THR A 88 4.93 9.65 10.52
CA THR A 88 3.58 9.80 9.93
C THR A 88 3.33 8.74 8.86
N LEU A 89 4.27 8.52 7.95
CA LEU A 89 4.15 7.50 6.91
C LEU A 89 4.09 6.08 7.49
N LEU A 90 4.90 5.81 8.51
CA LEU A 90 4.91 4.51 9.18
C LEU A 90 3.62 4.26 9.96
N GLU A 91 3.02 5.27 10.60
CA GLU A 91 1.71 5.11 11.24
C GLU A 91 0.60 4.82 10.22
N LEU A 92 0.65 5.44 9.03
CA LEU A 92 -0.30 5.13 7.95
C LEU A 92 -0.09 3.73 7.35
N ALA A 93 1.17 3.29 7.22
CA ALA A 93 1.50 2.00 6.62
C ALA A 93 1.39 0.83 7.62
N VAL A 94 1.67 1.08 8.88
CA VAL A 94 1.69 0.11 9.99
C VAL A 94 1.02 0.74 11.22
N PRO A 95 -0.32 0.87 11.21
CA PRO A 95 -1.05 1.55 12.28
C PRO A 95 -0.83 0.91 13.64
N ASN A 96 -0.59 1.75 14.64
CA ASN A 96 -0.41 1.32 16.03
C ASN A 96 -1.30 2.06 17.02
N SER A 97 -1.95 3.12 16.55
CA SER A 97 -2.92 3.88 17.30
C SER A 97 -4.34 3.50 16.87
N ALA A 98 -5.26 3.43 17.83
CA ALA A 98 -6.67 3.34 17.49
C ALA A 98 -7.12 4.65 16.84
N VAL A 99 -7.78 4.55 15.68
CA VAL A 99 -8.41 5.69 15.00
C VAL A 99 -9.73 5.99 15.69
N THR A 100 -9.99 7.25 16.03
CA THR A 100 -11.26 7.67 16.64
C THR A 100 -12.32 7.91 15.56
N ASP A 101 -13.60 7.90 15.96
CA ASP A 101 -14.72 8.16 15.06
C ASP A 101 -14.61 9.53 14.38
N GLU A 102 -14.04 10.54 15.05
CA GLU A 102 -13.83 11.87 14.49
C GLU A 102 -12.71 11.91 13.42
N ALA A 103 -11.71 11.03 13.54
CA ALA A 103 -10.58 10.96 12.62
C ALA A 103 -10.83 9.97 11.46
N ALA A 104 -11.72 9.00 11.64
CA ALA A 104 -12.06 7.98 10.65
C ALA A 104 -12.43 8.52 9.26
N PRO A 105 -13.15 9.66 9.12
CA PRO A 105 -13.46 10.24 7.81
C PRO A 105 -12.26 10.64 6.96
N LEU A 106 -11.06 10.79 7.55
CA LEU A 106 -9.84 11.09 6.81
C LEU A 106 -9.32 9.86 6.04
N LEU A 107 -9.56 8.64 6.52
CA LEU A 107 -8.99 7.43 5.93
C LEU A 107 -9.45 7.20 4.47
N PRO A 108 -10.74 7.33 4.12
CA PRO A 108 -11.17 7.25 2.72
C PRO A 108 -10.53 8.32 1.82
N CYS A 109 -10.31 9.54 2.33
CA CYS A 109 -9.63 10.60 1.59
C CYS A 109 -8.16 10.23 1.30
N ILE A 110 -7.46 9.62 2.26
CA ILE A 110 -6.10 9.12 2.07
C ILE A 110 -6.10 7.97 1.05
N GLN A 111 -7.04 7.03 1.14
CA GLN A 111 -7.17 5.94 0.18
C GLN A 111 -7.39 6.45 -1.25
N GLN A 112 -8.24 7.48 -1.42
CA GLN A 112 -8.43 8.16 -2.70
C GLN A 112 -7.13 8.78 -3.22
N GLY A 113 -6.40 9.53 -2.39
CA GLY A 113 -5.12 10.13 -2.79
C GLY A 113 -4.06 9.08 -3.17
N ILE A 114 -4.02 7.94 -2.47
CA ILE A 114 -3.16 6.81 -2.81
C ILE A 114 -3.52 6.25 -4.20
N ARG A 115 -4.81 6.06 -4.51
CA ARG A 115 -5.25 5.61 -5.84
C ARG A 115 -4.82 6.56 -6.94
N GLU A 116 -5.03 7.85 -6.74
CA GLU A 116 -4.63 8.89 -7.70
C GLU A 116 -3.12 8.85 -7.95
N ALA A 117 -2.32 8.75 -6.88
CA ALA A 117 -0.88 8.62 -6.98
C ALA A 117 -0.46 7.36 -7.75
N LEU A 118 -1.09 6.20 -7.46
CA LEU A 118 -0.83 4.94 -8.16
C LEU A 118 -1.21 5.02 -9.65
N SER A 119 -2.29 5.74 -10.01
CA SER A 119 -2.70 5.92 -11.40
C SER A 119 -1.66 6.66 -12.25
N SER A 120 -0.83 7.49 -11.61
CA SER A 120 0.25 8.24 -12.27
C SER A 120 1.49 7.40 -12.56
N ILE A 121 1.61 6.21 -11.93
CA ILE A 121 2.73 5.30 -12.14
C ILE A 121 2.55 4.60 -13.50
N PRO A 122 3.49 4.72 -14.44
CA PRO A 122 3.39 4.07 -15.73
C PRO A 122 3.29 2.55 -15.57
N ILE A 123 2.13 1.98 -15.90
CA ILE A 123 1.95 0.52 -15.90
C ILE A 123 2.75 -0.05 -17.08
N SER A 124 3.71 -0.93 -16.79
CA SER A 124 4.43 -1.66 -17.83
C SER A 124 3.42 -2.39 -18.72
N ARG A 125 3.53 -2.21 -20.04
CA ARG A 125 2.60 -2.81 -21.04
C ARG A 125 2.49 -4.35 -20.96
N GLY A 126 3.39 -5.02 -20.22
CA GLY A 126 3.31 -6.45 -19.95
C GLY A 126 2.28 -6.87 -18.89
N VAL A 127 1.83 -5.94 -18.03
CA VAL A 127 0.84 -6.19 -16.95
C VAL A 127 -0.60 -5.93 -17.44
N LEU A 128 -0.76 -5.10 -18.47
CA LEU A 128 -2.06 -4.73 -19.06
C LEU A 128 -2.49 -5.60 -20.23
N ARG A 129 -1.70 -6.62 -20.60
CA ARG A 129 -2.18 -7.62 -21.56
C ARG A 129 -3.12 -8.54 -20.81
N LEU A 130 -4.42 -8.34 -21.04
CA LEU A 130 -5.38 -9.41 -20.83
C LEU A 130 -4.92 -10.57 -21.72
N TYR A 131 -4.47 -11.65 -21.11
CA TYR A 131 -4.24 -12.90 -21.81
C TYR A 131 -5.61 -13.50 -22.17
N ASP A 132 -5.66 -14.41 -23.14
CA ASP A 132 -6.92 -15.04 -23.54
C ASP A 132 -7.64 -15.71 -22.35
N GLU A 133 -6.88 -16.18 -21.37
CA GLU A 133 -7.35 -16.74 -20.09
C GLU A 133 -8.06 -15.69 -19.20
N ASP A 134 -7.61 -14.44 -19.21
CA ASP A 134 -8.27 -13.33 -18.49
C ASP A 134 -9.61 -12.99 -19.14
N ALA A 135 -9.67 -12.99 -20.48
CA ALA A 135 -10.89 -12.72 -21.22
C ALA A 135 -11.94 -13.83 -21.05
N GLU A 136 -11.52 -15.07 -20.86
CA GLU A 136 -12.42 -16.17 -20.50
C GLU A 136 -12.93 -16.01 -19.06
N SER A 137 -12.04 -15.69 -18.12
CA SER A 137 -12.39 -15.48 -16.71
C SER A 137 -13.37 -14.33 -16.52
N ILE A 138 -13.14 -13.20 -17.21
CA ILE A 138 -14.06 -12.05 -17.22
C ILE A 138 -15.43 -12.45 -17.76
N ARG A 139 -15.49 -13.24 -18.83
CA ARG A 139 -16.76 -13.74 -19.38
C ARG A 139 -17.51 -14.63 -18.39
N ARG A 140 -16.83 -15.56 -17.73
CA ARG A 140 -17.45 -16.41 -16.71
C ARG A 140 -17.98 -15.60 -15.53
N LEU A 141 -17.25 -14.56 -15.12
CA LEU A 141 -17.73 -13.62 -14.09
C LEU A 141 -18.98 -12.87 -14.56
N GLN A 142 -18.97 -12.37 -15.80
CA GLN A 142 -20.14 -11.69 -16.39
C GLN A 142 -21.36 -12.62 -16.46
N ASP A 143 -21.19 -13.84 -16.97
CA ASP A 143 -22.26 -14.82 -17.08
C ASP A 143 -22.85 -15.14 -15.69
N ALA A 144 -21.99 -15.36 -14.69
CA ALA A 144 -22.43 -15.60 -13.32
C ALA A 144 -23.15 -14.39 -12.70
N GLY A 145 -22.69 -13.16 -13.00
CA GLY A 145 -23.35 -11.93 -12.55
C GLY A 145 -24.75 -11.74 -13.16
N VAL A 146 -24.90 -12.08 -14.45
CA VAL A 146 -26.19 -12.05 -15.16
C VAL A 146 -27.13 -13.16 -14.66
N GLU A 147 -26.61 -14.37 -14.44
CA GLU A 147 -27.41 -15.52 -14.00
C GLU A 147 -27.80 -15.41 -12.51
N HIS A 148 -26.91 -14.86 -11.69
CA HIS A 148 -27.07 -14.78 -10.26
C HIS A 148 -26.83 -13.34 -9.78
N GLY A 149 -27.91 -12.61 -9.47
CA GLY A 149 -27.80 -11.24 -8.97
C GLY A 149 -26.92 -11.09 -7.72
N ILE A 150 -26.79 -12.15 -6.89
CA ILE A 150 -25.87 -12.14 -5.74
C ILE A 150 -24.39 -12.11 -6.17
N ALA A 151 -24.05 -12.70 -7.32
CA ALA A 151 -22.71 -12.63 -7.89
C ALA A 151 -22.42 -11.23 -8.44
N CYS A 152 -23.40 -10.56 -9.04
CA CYS A 152 -23.31 -9.15 -9.42
C CYS A 152 -23.06 -8.25 -8.19
N ASN A 153 -23.85 -8.40 -7.13
CA ASN A 153 -23.65 -7.64 -5.89
C ASN A 153 -22.27 -7.89 -5.28
N MET A 154 -21.76 -9.13 -5.36
CA MET A 154 -20.41 -9.46 -4.88
C MET A 154 -19.32 -8.83 -5.76
N GLN A 155 -19.53 -8.74 -7.08
CA GLN A 155 -18.62 -8.03 -7.98
C GLN A 155 -18.59 -6.53 -7.69
N GLU A 156 -19.75 -5.90 -7.49
CA GLU A 156 -19.84 -4.48 -7.12
C GLU A 156 -19.15 -4.21 -5.76
N LEU A 157 -19.33 -5.09 -4.78
CA LEU A 157 -18.64 -4.98 -3.50
C LEU A 157 -17.12 -5.12 -3.65
N LEU A 158 -16.67 -6.08 -4.46
CA LEU A 158 -15.24 -6.27 -4.74
C LEU A 158 -14.66 -5.11 -5.54
N GLU A 159 -15.42 -4.49 -6.43
CA GLU A 159 -15.05 -3.27 -7.14
C GLU A 159 -14.85 -2.11 -6.16
N LYS A 160 -15.82 -1.85 -5.27
CA LYS A 160 -15.70 -0.85 -4.19
C LYS A 160 -14.48 -1.13 -3.31
N LEU A 161 -14.23 -2.37 -2.93
CA LEU A 161 -13.07 -2.77 -2.12
C LEU A 161 -11.75 -2.58 -2.86
N PHE A 162 -11.69 -2.98 -4.13
CA PHE A 162 -10.52 -2.81 -4.99
C PHE A 162 -10.19 -1.33 -5.17
N HIS A 163 -11.23 -0.50 -5.26
CA HIS A 163 -11.10 0.94 -5.30
C HIS A 163 -10.97 1.57 -3.90
N GLY A 164 -11.18 0.87 -2.79
CA GLY A 164 -11.16 1.52 -1.46
C GLY A 164 -12.21 2.61 -1.33
N ASP A 165 -13.38 2.42 -1.94
CA ASP A 165 -14.55 3.26 -1.73
C ASP A 165 -15.17 2.96 -0.35
N PRO A 166 -15.77 3.97 0.32
CA PRO A 166 -16.41 3.75 1.60
C PRO A 166 -17.57 2.76 1.46
N LEU A 167 -17.58 1.74 2.32
CA LEU A 167 -18.67 0.77 2.37
C LEU A 167 -19.87 1.37 3.10
N THR A 168 -21.06 1.17 2.54
CA THR A 168 -22.30 1.46 3.24
C THR A 168 -22.60 0.40 4.29
N HIS A 169 -23.52 0.67 5.21
CA HIS A 169 -23.98 -0.35 6.17
C HIS A 169 -24.51 -1.62 5.48
N ASP A 170 -25.18 -1.46 4.34
CA ASP A 170 -25.68 -2.58 3.54
C ASP A 170 -24.52 -3.38 2.92
N ASP A 171 -23.46 -2.70 2.46
CA ASP A 171 -22.23 -3.34 1.95
C ASP A 171 -21.53 -4.14 3.06
N GLU A 172 -21.39 -3.57 4.26
CA GLU A 172 -20.79 -4.24 5.44
C GLU A 172 -21.59 -5.46 5.87
N HIS A 173 -22.92 -5.32 5.94
CA HIS A 173 -23.81 -6.43 6.27
C HIS A 173 -23.75 -7.53 5.20
N PHE A 174 -23.71 -7.16 3.92
CA PHE A 174 -23.56 -8.12 2.83
C PHE A 174 -22.19 -8.83 2.89
N PHE A 175 -21.11 -8.10 3.16
CA PHE A 175 -19.77 -8.67 3.37
C PHE A 175 -19.78 -9.72 4.49
N TYR A 176 -20.42 -9.41 5.62
CA TYR A 176 -20.60 -10.33 6.73
C TYR A 176 -21.38 -11.60 6.35
N LEU A 177 -22.49 -11.47 5.61
CA LEU A 177 -23.28 -12.61 5.14
C LEU A 177 -22.48 -13.52 4.20
N VAL A 178 -21.70 -12.93 3.28
CA VAL A 178 -20.82 -13.68 2.37
C VAL A 178 -19.74 -14.43 3.17
N ALA A 179 -19.12 -13.77 4.16
CA ALA A 179 -18.09 -14.38 5.01
C ALA A 179 -18.64 -15.58 5.80
N ILE A 180 -19.86 -15.48 6.35
CA ILE A 180 -20.53 -16.59 7.03
C ILE A 180 -20.97 -17.69 6.06
N GLY A 181 -21.42 -17.32 4.85
CA GLY A 181 -21.86 -18.27 3.83
C GLY A 181 -20.72 -19.11 3.26
N ALA A 182 -19.51 -18.54 3.16
CA ALA A 182 -18.38 -19.16 2.47
C ALA A 182 -18.00 -20.57 2.97
N PRO A 183 -17.92 -20.85 4.29
CA PRO A 183 -17.72 -22.22 4.79
C PRO A 183 -18.80 -23.22 4.33
N PHE A 184 -20.07 -22.83 4.35
CA PHE A 184 -21.18 -23.70 3.92
C PHE A 184 -21.12 -23.97 2.42
N THR A 185 -20.79 -22.96 1.63
CA THR A 185 -20.59 -23.11 0.19
C THR A 185 -19.44 -24.09 -0.11
N ARG A 186 -18.29 -23.96 0.58
CA ARG A 186 -17.16 -24.90 0.43
C ARG A 186 -17.56 -26.33 0.81
N GLN A 187 -18.25 -26.52 1.94
CA GLN A 187 -18.72 -27.84 2.34
C GLN A 187 -19.66 -28.44 1.30
N LYS A 188 -20.61 -27.66 0.80
CA LYS A 188 -21.58 -28.12 -0.19
C LYS A 188 -20.89 -28.51 -1.50
N ARG A 189 -19.95 -27.70 -1.99
CA ARG A 189 -19.15 -28.00 -3.19
C ARG A 189 -18.34 -29.28 -3.04
N SER A 190 -17.69 -29.47 -1.89
CA SER A 190 -16.98 -30.70 -1.55
C SER A 190 -17.91 -31.93 -1.54
N THR A 191 -19.09 -31.85 -0.90
CA THR A 191 -20.07 -32.95 -0.90
C THR A 191 -20.66 -33.27 -2.27
N GLN A 192 -20.68 -32.29 -3.18
CA GLN A 192 -21.15 -32.45 -4.56
C GLN A 192 -20.03 -32.87 -5.52
N GLY A 193 -18.80 -33.07 -5.02
CA GLY A 193 -17.65 -33.45 -5.85
C GLY A 193 -17.16 -32.34 -6.77
N LEU A 194 -17.61 -31.10 -6.57
CA LEU A 194 -17.29 -29.94 -7.44
C LEU A 194 -15.90 -29.33 -7.16
N ASP A 195 -15.22 -29.79 -6.12
CA ASP A 195 -13.86 -29.39 -5.75
C ASP A 195 -12.85 -30.52 -6.03
N SER A 196 -13.22 -31.48 -6.89
CA SER A 196 -12.33 -32.57 -7.32
C SER A 196 -11.51 -32.13 -8.53
N ASP A 197 -10.48 -31.33 -8.30
CA ASP A 197 -9.31 -31.13 -9.18
C ASP A 197 -8.09 -30.74 -8.31
#